data_AF-A4C2R0-F1
#
_entry.id   AF-A4C2R0-F1
#
_cell.length_a   1.000
_cell.length_b   1.000
_cell.length_c   1.000
_cell.angle_alpha   90.00
_cell.angle_beta   90.00
_cell.angle_gamma   90.00
#
_symmetry.space_group_name_H-M   'P 1'
#
loop_
_entity.id
_entity.type
_entity.pdbx_description
1 polymer ?
#
loop_
_entity_poly.entity_id
_entity_poly.type
_entity_poly.pdbx_seq_one_letter_code
_entity_poly.pdbx_strand_id
1 'polypeptide(L)'
;MKKALIALFLLVTYFSIAQEAPEFPEYNARNAATIFYYKFSEIPKEIKVKKDITKNKTITELRLYNDKIKKISFLNTPKLQEVELLVNSLGAQLYSNRDLAEKVKTKIESIVLPVRDSVAVHEKVLNDALKSFLSKRQFKKWLKYQRAEKRDLVPKPPRREAAPPQSMNRNRNRNRQGMGGRRF
;
A
#
# COMPACT_ATOMS: atom_id res chain seq x y z
N MET A 1 -49.02 -31.29 6.83
CA MET A 1 -47.57 -31.52 6.61
C MET A 1 -47.00 -30.80 5.39
N LYS A 2 -47.78 -30.49 4.33
CA LYS A 2 -47.27 -29.83 3.11
C LYS A 2 -46.80 -28.37 3.30
N LYS A 3 -47.41 -27.60 4.20
CA LYS A 3 -47.08 -26.18 4.45
C LYS A 3 -45.77 -25.97 5.24
N ALA A 4 -45.38 -26.93 6.08
CA ALA A 4 -44.13 -26.87 6.84
C ALA A 4 -42.89 -27.16 5.97
N LEU A 5 -43.04 -28.03 4.97
CA LEU A 5 -41.98 -28.33 4.00
C LEU A 5 -41.67 -27.14 3.08
N ILE A 6 -42.67 -26.32 2.73
CA ILE A 6 -42.49 -25.12 1.91
C ILE A 6 -41.73 -24.03 2.68
N ALA A 7 -42.00 -23.88 3.98
CA ALA A 7 -41.29 -22.92 4.84
C ALA A 7 -39.82 -23.32 5.06
N LEU A 8 -39.53 -24.63 5.17
CA LEU A 8 -38.17 -25.14 5.27
C LEU A 8 -37.37 -24.91 3.97
N PHE A 9 -38.02 -25.03 2.81
CA PHE A 9 -37.40 -24.83 1.51
C PHE A 9 -37.01 -23.36 1.24
N LEU A 10 -37.83 -22.42 1.71
CA LEU A 10 -37.53 -20.98 1.61
C LEU A 10 -36.37 -20.55 2.52
N LEU A 11 -36.20 -21.20 3.68
CA LEU A 11 -35.14 -20.85 4.65
C LEU A 11 -33.75 -21.30 4.19
N VAL A 12 -33.65 -22.37 3.40
CA VAL A 12 -32.38 -22.85 2.82
C VAL A 12 -31.89 -21.91 1.70
N THR A 13 -32.79 -21.26 0.96
CA THR A 13 -32.40 -20.32 -0.11
C THR A 13 -31.81 -18.99 0.37
N TYR A 14 -32.02 -18.61 1.65
CA TYR A 14 -31.44 -17.39 2.21
C TYR A 14 -29.99 -17.55 2.68
N PHE A 15 -29.48 -18.78 2.83
CA PHE A 15 -28.09 -19.03 3.26
C PHE A 15 -27.10 -19.15 2.11
N SER A 16 -27.55 -19.07 0.85
CA SER A 16 -26.66 -18.92 -0.30
C SER A 16 -26.32 -17.45 -0.53
N ILE A 17 -25.76 -16.78 0.48
CA ILE A 17 -24.89 -15.63 0.22
C ILE A 17 -23.63 -16.23 -0.41
N ALA A 18 -23.66 -16.43 -1.73
CA ALA A 18 -22.46 -16.77 -2.47
C ALA A 18 -21.45 -15.66 -2.17
N GLN A 19 -20.31 -16.02 -1.56
CA GLN A 19 -19.17 -15.12 -1.53
C GLN A 19 -18.79 -14.88 -2.99
N GLU A 20 -19.17 -13.72 -3.54
CA GLU A 20 -18.70 -13.28 -4.84
C GLU A 20 -17.17 -13.43 -4.85
N ALA A 21 -16.66 -14.09 -5.89
CA ALA A 21 -15.23 -14.23 -6.04
C ALA A 21 -14.62 -12.82 -6.00
N PRO A 22 -13.59 -12.58 -5.17
CA PRO A 22 -13.05 -11.25 -5.01
C PRO A 22 -12.64 -10.70 -6.39
N GLU A 23 -13.15 -9.52 -6.73
CA GLU A 23 -12.81 -8.86 -7.99
C GLU A 23 -11.29 -8.71 -8.10
N PHE A 24 -10.76 -8.95 -9.30
CA PHE A 24 -9.35 -8.75 -9.55
C PHE A 24 -9.04 -7.25 -9.41
N PRO A 25 -8.16 -6.85 -8.47
CA PRO A 25 -7.89 -5.45 -8.22
C PRO A 25 -7.23 -4.83 -9.46
N GLU A 26 -7.68 -3.64 -9.83
CA GLU A 26 -7.06 -2.89 -10.93
C GLU A 26 -5.56 -2.71 -10.65
N TYR A 27 -4.74 -3.19 -11.57
CA TYR A 27 -3.31 -3.04 -11.51
C TYR A 27 -2.92 -1.68 -12.09
N ASN A 28 -2.11 -0.92 -11.34
CA ASN A 28 -1.56 0.36 -11.78
C ASN A 28 -0.03 0.27 -11.78
N ALA A 29 0.57 0.28 -12.96
CA ALA A 29 2.01 0.08 -13.13
C ALA A 29 2.82 1.26 -12.57
N ARG A 30 2.27 2.48 -12.62
CA ARG A 30 2.91 3.68 -12.07
C ARG A 30 2.99 3.60 -10.55
N ASN A 31 1.91 3.15 -9.90
CA ASN A 31 1.87 2.93 -8.45
C ASN A 31 2.84 1.82 -8.02
N ALA A 32 2.88 0.71 -8.78
CA ALA A 32 3.83 -0.37 -8.55
C ALA A 32 5.30 0.09 -8.71
N ALA A 33 5.56 1.02 -9.63
CA ALA A 33 6.85 1.70 -9.79
C ALA A 33 7.10 2.80 -8.73
N THR A 34 6.18 3.02 -7.80
CA THR A 34 6.23 4.09 -6.79
C THR A 34 6.36 5.50 -7.37
N ILE A 35 5.80 5.73 -8.56
CA ILE A 35 5.81 7.05 -9.22
C ILE A 35 4.68 7.90 -8.64
N PHE A 36 5.04 8.93 -7.87
CA PHE A 36 4.10 9.94 -7.38
C PHE A 36 4.80 11.30 -7.24
N TYR A 37 4.01 12.35 -7.06
CA TYR A 37 4.51 13.72 -6.95
C TYR A 37 4.08 14.34 -5.64
N TYR A 38 5.02 15.00 -4.99
CA TYR A 38 4.75 15.71 -3.76
C TYR A 38 4.05 17.04 -4.02
N LYS A 39 3.00 17.34 -3.24
CA LYS A 39 2.43 18.69 -3.15
C LYS A 39 3.36 19.61 -2.36
N PHE A 40 4.40 20.10 -3.02
CA PHE A 40 5.53 20.77 -2.38
C PHE A 40 5.15 22.02 -1.57
N SER A 41 4.04 22.69 -1.91
CA SER A 41 3.53 23.86 -1.17
C SER A 41 2.94 23.50 0.20
N GLU A 42 2.38 22.29 0.36
CA GLU A 42 1.68 21.85 1.57
C GLU A 42 2.64 21.20 2.57
N ILE A 43 3.69 20.52 2.09
CA ILE A 43 4.60 19.73 2.92
C ILE A 43 5.26 20.54 4.05
N PRO A 44 5.79 21.76 3.83
CA PRO A 44 6.37 22.55 4.92
C PRO A 44 5.40 22.74 6.10
N LYS A 45 4.09 22.86 5.84
CA LYS A 45 3.04 22.93 6.86
C LYS A 45 2.89 21.59 7.59
N GLU A 46 2.79 20.48 6.86
CA GLU A 46 2.65 19.12 7.41
C GLU A 46 3.82 18.73 8.34
N ILE A 47 5.05 19.05 7.92
CA ILE A 47 6.25 18.76 8.74
C ILE A 47 6.52 19.84 9.80
N LYS A 48 5.69 20.88 9.89
CA LYS A 48 5.76 22.01 10.83
C LYS A 48 7.08 22.80 10.72
N VAL A 49 7.49 23.14 9.50
CA VAL A 49 8.58 24.08 9.21
C VAL A 49 8.02 25.51 9.22
N LYS A 50 8.49 26.34 10.16
CA LYS A 50 8.01 27.71 10.34
C LYS A 50 8.90 28.78 9.69
N LYS A 51 10.23 28.57 9.72
CA LYS A 51 11.21 29.53 9.17
C LYS A 51 11.16 29.55 7.64
N ASP A 52 10.99 30.71 7.04
CA ASP A 52 10.78 30.83 5.60
C ASP A 52 11.97 30.36 4.76
N ILE A 53 13.20 30.63 5.21
CA ILE A 53 14.42 30.10 4.59
C ILE A 53 14.35 28.56 4.49
N THR A 54 13.98 27.89 5.58
CA THR A 54 13.87 26.43 5.62
C THR A 54 12.68 25.93 4.78
N LYS A 55 11.56 26.66 4.76
CA LYS A 55 10.41 26.33 3.90
C LYS A 55 10.82 26.37 2.42
N ASN A 56 11.48 27.45 2.00
CA ASN A 56 11.89 27.66 0.61
C ASN A 56 12.91 26.59 0.17
N LYS A 57 13.88 26.24 1.03
CA LYS A 57 14.78 25.11 0.78
C LYS A 57 14.02 23.80 0.61
N THR A 58 13.08 23.51 1.51
CA THR A 58 12.23 22.30 1.43
C THR A 58 11.45 22.25 0.12
N ILE A 59 10.80 23.36 -0.26
CA ILE A 59 10.04 23.47 -1.52
C ILE A 59 10.93 23.23 -2.73
N THR A 60 12.15 23.77 -2.72
CA THR A 60 13.12 23.63 -3.80
C THR A 60 13.53 22.18 -4.00
N GLU A 61 13.91 21.48 -2.92
CA GLU A 61 14.28 20.06 -2.98
C GLU A 61 13.13 19.18 -3.48
N LEU A 62 11.90 19.44 -3.01
CA LEU A 62 10.71 18.72 -3.45
C LEU A 62 10.38 18.95 -4.93
N ARG A 63 10.58 20.18 -5.42
CA ARG A 63 10.42 20.52 -6.84
C ARG A 63 11.44 19.76 -7.69
N LEU A 64 12.71 19.78 -7.29
CA LEU A 64 13.78 19.05 -7.98
C LEU A 64 13.48 17.55 -8.05
N TYR A 65 13.03 16.95 -6.95
CA TYR A 65 12.56 15.56 -6.94
C TYR A 65 11.42 15.34 -7.94
N ASN A 66 10.35 16.13 -7.86
CA ASN A 66 9.19 16.00 -8.74
C ASN A 66 9.57 16.09 -10.23
N ASP A 67 10.49 17.01 -10.59
CA ASP A 67 10.95 17.16 -11.97
C ASP A 67 11.72 15.94 -12.46
N LYS A 68 12.54 15.31 -11.59
CA LYS A 68 13.21 14.05 -11.90
C LYS A 68 12.22 12.90 -12.07
N ILE A 69 11.24 12.77 -11.16
CA ILE A 69 10.22 11.73 -11.26
C ILE A 69 9.33 11.93 -12.50
N LYS A 70 9.02 13.17 -12.89
CA LYS A 70 8.29 13.45 -14.14
C LYS A 70 9.05 12.95 -15.35
N LYS A 71 10.37 13.17 -15.42
CA LYS A 71 11.21 12.68 -16.51
C LYS A 71 11.25 11.15 -16.55
N ILE A 72 11.46 10.50 -15.40
CA ILE A 72 11.41 9.02 -15.29
C ILE A 72 10.06 8.49 -15.76
N SER A 73 8.97 9.09 -15.28
CA SER A 73 7.62 8.71 -15.65
C SER A 73 7.37 8.85 -17.14
N PHE A 74 7.76 9.99 -17.74
CA PHE A 74 7.59 10.24 -19.17
C PHE A 74 8.32 9.19 -20.01
N LEU A 75 9.61 8.96 -19.73
CA LEU A 75 10.44 8.01 -20.48
C LEU A 75 9.94 6.56 -20.39
N ASN A 76 9.26 6.20 -19.31
CA ASN A 76 8.79 4.83 -19.08
C ASN A 76 7.29 4.64 -19.33
N THR A 77 6.56 5.69 -19.70
CA THR A 77 5.09 5.63 -19.86
C THR A 77 4.65 4.51 -20.81
N PRO A 78 5.23 4.34 -22.01
CA PRO A 78 4.78 3.28 -22.93
C PRO A 78 4.95 1.87 -22.34
N LYS A 79 6.10 1.61 -21.70
CA LYS A 79 6.42 0.29 -21.11
C LYS A 79 5.51 -0.02 -19.91
N LEU A 80 5.23 0.98 -19.08
CA LEU A 80 4.35 0.81 -17.93
C LEU A 80 2.90 0.58 -18.39
N GLN A 81 2.42 1.31 -19.40
CA GLN A 81 1.09 1.10 -19.99
C GLN A 81 0.93 -0.29 -20.59
N GLU A 82 1.96 -0.80 -21.28
CA GLU A 82 1.94 -2.15 -21.85
C GLU A 82 1.72 -3.23 -20.77
N VAL A 83 2.48 -3.14 -19.67
CA VAL A 83 2.34 -4.09 -18.55
C VAL A 83 0.99 -3.91 -17.86
N GLU A 84 0.53 -2.67 -17.69
CA GLU A 84 -0.77 -2.36 -17.09
C GLU A 84 -1.92 -3.00 -17.87
N LEU A 85 -1.94 -2.81 -19.20
CA LEU A 85 -2.92 -3.43 -20.08
C LEU A 85 -2.84 -4.95 -20.06
N LEU A 86 -1.64 -5.52 -20.05
CA LEU A 86 -1.46 -6.97 -19.95
C LEU A 86 -2.05 -7.54 -18.66
N VAL A 87 -1.77 -6.94 -17.51
CA VAL A 87 -2.27 -7.44 -16.23
C VAL A 87 -3.79 -7.30 -16.14
N ASN A 88 -4.31 -6.12 -16.50
CA ASN A 88 -5.73 -5.82 -16.39
C ASN A 88 -6.58 -6.59 -17.42
N SER A 89 -6.04 -6.91 -18.60
CA SER A 89 -6.75 -7.74 -19.59
C SER A 89 -6.81 -9.22 -19.19
N LEU A 90 -5.76 -9.76 -18.55
CA LEU A 90 -5.75 -11.13 -18.06
C LEU A 90 -6.58 -11.30 -16.78
N GLY A 91 -6.53 -10.31 -15.88
CA GLY A 91 -7.37 -10.23 -14.69
C GLY A 91 -7.42 -11.54 -13.89
N ALA A 92 -8.64 -12.04 -13.64
CA ALA A 92 -8.87 -13.25 -12.85
C ALA A 92 -8.21 -14.52 -13.42
N GLN A 93 -7.86 -14.56 -14.72
CA GLN A 93 -7.15 -15.72 -15.31
C GLN A 93 -5.81 -15.96 -14.62
N LEU A 94 -5.17 -14.89 -14.10
CA LEU A 94 -3.91 -14.96 -13.36
C LEU A 94 -4.03 -15.73 -12.04
N TYR A 95 -5.24 -15.86 -11.48
CA TYR A 95 -5.46 -16.70 -10.29
C TYR A 95 -5.54 -18.19 -10.62
N SER A 96 -6.05 -18.51 -11.82
CA SER A 96 -6.29 -19.89 -12.25
C SER A 96 -5.11 -20.53 -13.01
N ASN A 97 -4.27 -19.72 -13.65
CA ASN A 97 -3.18 -20.20 -14.51
C ASN A 97 -1.82 -19.76 -13.97
N ARG A 98 -1.12 -20.69 -13.29
CA ARG A 98 0.16 -20.43 -12.64
C ARG A 98 1.26 -20.05 -13.62
N ASP A 99 1.36 -20.75 -14.74
CA ASP A 99 2.43 -20.53 -15.72
C ASP A 99 2.26 -19.18 -16.43
N LEU A 100 1.00 -18.78 -16.69
CA LEU A 100 0.68 -17.45 -17.19
C LEU A 100 1.02 -16.37 -16.17
N ALA A 101 0.65 -16.57 -14.90
CA ALA A 101 0.94 -15.64 -13.81
C ALA A 101 2.45 -15.45 -13.62
N GLU A 102 3.25 -16.51 -13.75
CA GLU A 102 4.70 -16.44 -13.66
C GLU A 102 5.30 -15.62 -14.81
N LYS A 103 4.86 -15.85 -16.06
CA LYS A 103 5.31 -15.05 -17.22
C LYS A 103 4.98 -13.55 -17.05
N VAL A 104 3.77 -13.25 -16.58
CA VAL A 104 3.35 -11.87 -16.29
C VAL A 104 4.20 -11.27 -15.18
N LYS A 105 4.45 -12.01 -14.11
CA LYS A 105 5.34 -11.59 -13.01
C LYS A 105 6.74 -11.26 -13.52
N THR A 106 7.37 -12.12 -14.30
CA THR A 106 8.70 -11.85 -14.87
C THR A 106 8.71 -10.58 -15.73
N LYS A 107 7.64 -10.35 -16.51
CA LYS A 107 7.52 -9.13 -17.31
C LYS A 107 7.38 -7.88 -16.43
N ILE A 108 6.54 -7.92 -15.40
CA ILE A 108 6.46 -6.87 -14.37
C ILE A 108 7.83 -6.62 -13.75
N GLU A 109 8.54 -7.68 -13.36
CA GLU A 109 9.86 -7.57 -12.73
C GLU A 109 10.87 -6.89 -13.65
N SER A 110 10.91 -7.26 -14.93
CA SER A 110 11.83 -6.69 -15.92
C SER A 110 11.57 -5.22 -16.26
N ILE A 111 10.32 -4.75 -16.15
CA ILE A 111 9.92 -3.41 -16.57
C ILE A 111 9.75 -2.47 -15.37
N VAL A 112 9.02 -2.91 -14.35
CA VAL A 112 8.58 -2.06 -13.23
C VAL A 112 9.67 -1.91 -12.19
N LEU A 113 10.44 -2.97 -11.87
CA LEU A 113 11.46 -2.89 -10.83
C LEU A 113 12.58 -1.91 -11.15
N PRO A 114 13.16 -1.87 -12.37
CA PRO A 114 14.19 -0.89 -12.69
C PRO A 114 13.70 0.56 -12.57
N VAL A 115 12.43 0.81 -12.91
CA VAL A 115 11.82 2.14 -12.73
C VAL A 115 11.65 2.45 -11.25
N ARG A 116 11.15 1.50 -10.45
CA ARG A 116 11.01 1.65 -9.00
C ARG A 116 12.36 1.95 -8.32
N ASP A 117 13.40 1.24 -8.73
CA ASP A 117 14.74 1.42 -8.18
C ASP A 117 15.31 2.79 -8.56
N SER A 118 15.06 3.25 -9.79
CA SER A 118 15.40 4.61 -10.24
C SER A 118 14.69 5.68 -9.41
N VAL A 119 13.40 5.49 -9.10
CA VAL A 119 12.64 6.38 -8.19
C VAL A 119 13.25 6.36 -6.79
N ALA A 120 13.60 5.18 -6.27
CA ALA A 120 14.18 5.02 -4.94
C ALA A 120 15.54 5.73 -4.78
N VAL A 121 16.36 5.76 -5.84
CA VAL A 121 17.61 6.54 -5.86
C VAL A 121 17.32 8.03 -5.66
N HIS A 122 16.35 8.60 -6.38
CA HIS A 122 15.99 10.01 -6.21
C HIS A 122 15.29 10.30 -4.88
N GLU A 123 14.53 9.34 -4.35
CA GLU A 123 13.93 9.43 -3.01
C GLU A 123 15.03 9.51 -1.94
N LYS A 124 16.10 8.72 -2.08
CA LYS A 124 17.26 8.77 -1.19
C LYS A 124 17.96 10.14 -1.24
N VAL A 125 18.21 10.65 -2.44
CA VAL A 125 18.82 11.98 -2.63
C VAL A 125 17.99 13.08 -1.96
N LEU A 126 16.66 13.06 -2.15
CA LEU A 126 15.75 13.98 -1.47
C LEU A 126 15.85 13.84 0.06
N ASN A 127 15.84 12.61 0.56
CA ASN A 127 15.91 12.35 2.00
C ASN A 127 17.23 12.85 2.62
N ASP A 128 18.35 12.63 1.94
CA ASP A 128 19.67 13.09 2.39
C ASP A 128 19.74 14.63 2.37
N ALA A 129 19.22 15.27 1.30
CA ALA A 129 19.15 16.72 1.21
C ALA A 129 18.31 17.33 2.34
N LEU A 130 17.09 16.82 2.56
CA LEU A 130 16.20 17.30 3.62
C LEU A 130 16.80 17.06 5.01
N LYS A 131 17.49 15.94 5.24
CA LYS A 131 18.15 15.64 6.51
C LYS A 131 19.23 16.66 6.87
N SER A 132 19.92 17.24 5.87
CA SER A 132 21.03 18.18 6.11
C SER A 132 20.59 19.49 6.80
N PHE A 133 19.34 19.92 6.62
CA PHE A 133 18.88 21.22 7.12
C PHE A 133 17.58 21.18 7.93
N LEU A 134 16.84 20.07 7.91
CA LEU A 134 15.68 19.90 8.79
C LEU A 134 16.13 19.48 10.19
N SER A 135 15.43 19.96 11.21
CA SER A 135 15.60 19.41 12.56
C SER A 135 15.21 17.93 12.61
N LYS A 136 15.79 17.16 13.54
CA LYS A 136 15.45 15.74 13.76
C LYS A 136 13.94 15.49 13.86
N ARG A 137 13.18 16.39 14.50
CA ARG A 137 11.71 16.28 14.65
C ARG A 137 10.98 16.52 13.34
N GLN A 138 11.42 17.49 12.53
CA GLN A 138 10.85 17.76 11.21
C GLN A 138 11.16 16.62 10.24
N PHE A 139 12.41 16.15 10.19
CA PHE A 139 12.80 15.04 9.34
C PHE A 139 12.05 13.74 9.69
N LYS A 140 11.82 13.46 10.99
CA LYS A 140 10.98 12.32 11.41
C LYS A 140 9.54 12.43 10.87
N LYS A 141 8.96 13.63 10.84
CA LYS A 141 7.62 13.84 10.27
C LYS A 141 7.63 13.68 8.76
N TRP A 142 8.67 14.18 8.10
CA TRP A 142 8.88 13.98 6.68
C TRP A 142 8.89 12.49 6.32
N LEU A 143 9.69 11.67 7.00
CA LEU A 143 9.71 10.23 6.76
C LEU A 143 8.36 9.56 7.05
N LYS A 144 7.61 10.04 8.04
CA LYS A 144 6.24 9.56 8.30
C LYS A 144 5.31 9.90 7.14
N TYR A 145 5.39 11.13 6.61
CA TYR A 145 4.61 11.61 5.49
C TYR A 145 4.92 10.82 4.21
N GLN A 146 6.20 10.70 3.84
CA GLN A 146 6.63 9.89 2.68
C GLN A 146 6.13 8.44 2.75
N ARG A 147 6.17 7.80 3.92
CA ARG A 147 5.60 6.44 4.10
C ARG A 147 4.08 6.41 3.97
N ALA A 148 3.38 7.47 4.34
CA ALA A 148 1.93 7.55 4.15
C ALA A 148 1.60 7.61 2.67
N GLU A 149 2.21 8.53 1.93
CA GLU A 149 2.05 8.65 0.47
C GLU A 149 2.31 7.33 -0.25
N LYS A 150 3.41 6.63 0.09
CA LYS A 150 3.72 5.31 -0.51
C LYS A 150 2.70 4.23 -0.19
N ARG A 151 2.07 4.26 0.99
CA ARG A 151 1.02 3.31 1.35
C ARG A 151 -0.27 3.57 0.59
N ASP A 152 -0.55 4.82 0.27
CA ASP A 152 -1.75 5.21 -0.49
C ASP A 152 -1.67 4.79 -1.98
N LEU A 153 -0.48 4.42 -2.47
CA LEU A 153 -0.30 3.84 -3.81
C LEU A 153 -0.71 2.36 -3.91
N VAL A 154 -0.68 1.63 -2.79
CA VAL A 154 -0.99 0.19 -2.79
C VAL A 154 -2.51 0.02 -2.65
N PRO A 155 -3.14 -0.84 -3.48
CA PRO A 155 -4.56 -1.14 -3.34
C PRO A 155 -4.90 -1.55 -1.91
N LYS A 156 -5.93 -0.94 -1.33
CA LYS A 156 -6.39 -1.33 -0.01
C LYS A 156 -7.00 -2.73 -0.12
N PRO A 157 -6.63 -3.67 0.76
CA PRO A 157 -7.28 -4.97 0.76
C PRO A 157 -8.79 -4.76 0.98
N PRO A 158 -9.64 -5.62 0.38
CA PRO A 158 -11.08 -5.55 0.60
C PRO A 158 -11.33 -5.58 2.11
N ARG A 159 -12.19 -4.65 2.56
CA ARG A 159 -12.54 -4.52 3.97
C ARG A 159 -13.23 -5.83 4.35
N ARG A 160 -12.53 -6.71 5.06
CA ARG A 160 -13.18 -7.82 5.75
C ARG A 160 -14.18 -7.17 6.70
N GLU A 161 -15.47 -7.29 6.40
CA GLU A 161 -16.50 -6.97 7.38
C GLU A 161 -16.11 -7.66 8.67
N ALA A 162 -16.01 -6.88 9.74
CA ALA A 162 -15.44 -7.35 10.98
C ALA A 162 -16.15 -8.66 11.36
N ALA A 163 -15.40 -9.76 11.41
CA ALA A 163 -15.89 -10.98 12.03
C ALA A 163 -16.48 -10.55 13.38
N PRO A 164 -17.73 -10.94 13.71
CA PRO A 164 -18.38 -10.50 14.93
C PRO A 164 -17.43 -10.74 16.11
N PRO A 165 -17.31 -9.79 17.05
CA PRO A 165 -16.32 -9.87 18.11
C PRO A 165 -16.49 -11.21 18.81
N GLN A 166 -15.48 -12.06 18.67
CA GLN A 166 -15.45 -13.35 19.33
C GLN A 166 -15.47 -13.03 20.82
N SER A 167 -16.61 -13.33 21.46
CA SER A 167 -16.86 -12.94 22.85
C SER A 167 -15.70 -13.49 23.69
N MET A 168 -14.90 -12.60 24.26
CA MET A 168 -13.83 -12.96 25.19
C MET A 168 -14.49 -13.32 26.52
N ASN A 169 -15.20 -14.45 26.53
CA ASN A 169 -15.59 -15.11 27.74
C ASN A 169 -14.52 -16.18 28.06
N ARG A 170 -13.34 -15.74 28.49
CA ARG A 170 -12.41 -16.57 29.26
C ARG A 170 -12.06 -15.87 30.57
N ASN A 171 -13.02 -16.05 31.47
CA ASN A 171 -12.89 -16.01 32.90
C ASN A 171 -11.49 -16.40 33.42
N ARG A 172 -11.00 -15.55 34.35
CA ARG A 172 -10.42 -15.94 35.65
C ARG A 172 -9.47 -17.13 35.65
N ASN A 173 -8.16 -16.85 35.61
CA ASN A 173 -7.25 -17.55 36.52
C ASN A 173 -6.03 -16.67 36.90
N ARG A 174 -6.31 -15.51 37.51
CA ARG A 174 -5.37 -14.84 38.42
C ARG A 174 -5.48 -15.54 39.77
N ASN A 175 -4.68 -16.58 39.97
CA ASN A 175 -4.16 -17.04 41.27
C ASN A 175 -3.64 -18.47 41.11
N ARG A 176 -2.35 -18.61 40.82
CA ARG A 176 -1.55 -19.67 41.44
C ARG A 176 -0.13 -19.17 41.61
N GLN A 177 0.16 -18.86 42.88
CA GLN A 177 1.49 -18.87 43.47
C GLN A 177 2.29 -20.07 42.95
N GLY A 178 3.55 -19.82 42.62
CA GLY A 178 4.53 -20.83 42.29
C GLY A 178 5.91 -20.21 42.44
N MET A 179 6.35 -20.06 43.68
CA MET A 179 7.75 -19.85 44.01
C MET A 179 8.62 -20.87 43.26
N GLY A 180 9.78 -20.44 42.74
CA GLY A 180 10.70 -21.39 42.14
C GLY A 180 11.96 -20.77 41.55
N GLY A 181 12.88 -20.35 42.43
CA GLY A 181 14.32 -20.58 42.21
C GLY A 181 15.08 -19.68 41.23
N ARG A 182 15.94 -18.84 41.81
CA ARG A 182 17.20 -18.42 41.20
C ARG A 182 18.00 -19.64 40.73
N ARG A 183 18.79 -19.52 39.66
CA ARG A 183 20.26 -19.69 39.70
C ARG A 183 20.93 -19.48 38.34
N PHE A 184 22.00 -18.67 38.42
CA PHE A 184 23.09 -18.35 37.48
C PHE A 184 22.75 -17.59 36.20
#